data_AF-A0A0V7ZU56-F1
#
_entry.id   AF-A0A0V7ZU56-F1
#
_cell.length_a   1.000
_cell.length_b   1.000
_cell.length_c   1.000
_cell.angle_alpha   90.00
_cell.angle_beta   90.00
_cell.angle_gamma   90.00
#
_symmetry.space_group_name_H-M   'P 1'
#
loop_
_entity.id
_entity.type
_entity.pdbx_description
1 polymer ?
#
loop_
_entity_poly.entity_id
_entity_poly.type
_entity_poly.pdbx_seq_one_letter_code
_entity_poly.pdbx_strand_id
1 'polypeptide(L)' 'MSDIQNKISEEVKQAREVCDTSGDSSAECAAAWDAVEELQAEASHQRQEKQKTSFEKYCDDNPEAAECRVYDD' A
#
# COMPACT_ATOMS: atom_id res chain seq x y z
N MET A 1 -5.12 -0.79 7.75
CA MET A 1 -5.98 -0.57 6.57
C MET A 1 -6.89 0.66 6.69
N SER A 2 -7.44 0.98 7.86
CA SER A 2 -8.25 2.21 8.02
C SER A 2 -7.43 3.49 7.75
N ASP A 3 -6.16 3.49 8.17
CA ASP A 3 -5.34 4.71 8.17
C ASP A 3 -4.95 5.15 6.76
N ILE A 4 -4.59 4.20 5.88
CA ILE A 4 -4.25 4.52 4.49
C ILE A 4 -5.45 5.01 3.69
N GLN A 5 -6.66 4.48 3.95
CA GLN A 5 -7.88 4.95 3.29
C GLN A 5 -8.28 6.35 3.74
N ASN A 6 -8.11 6.66 5.03
CA ASN A 6 -8.31 8.01 5.55
C ASN A 6 -7.32 8.99 4.91
N LYS A 7 -6.04 8.61 4.83
CA LYS A 7 -5.00 9.43 4.21
C LYS A 7 -5.27 9.68 2.72
N ILE A 8 -5.69 8.67 1.96
CA ILE A 8 -6.10 8.85 0.56
C ILE A 8 -7.26 9.85 0.45
N SER A 9 -8.26 9.78 1.35
CA SER A 9 -9.37 10.75 1.34
C SER A 9 -8.92 12.18 1.66
N GLU A 10 -7.94 12.36 2.55
CA GLU A 10 -7.36 13.66 2.86
C GLU A 10 -6.58 14.22 1.66
N GLU A 11 -5.71 13.41 1.05
CA GLU A 11 -4.90 13.82 -0.10
C GLU A 11 -5.77 14.10 -1.33
N VAL A 12 -6.88 13.38 -1.54
CA VAL A 12 -7.84 13.70 -2.61
C VAL A 12 -8.48 15.08 -2.40
N LYS A 13 -8.76 15.48 -1.16
CA LYS A 13 -9.28 16.83 -0.87
C LYS A 13 -8.20 17.87 -1.12
N GLN A 14 -6.98 17.62 -0.67
CA GLN A 14 -5.85 18.53 -0.91
C GLN A 14 -5.54 18.68 -2.39
N ALA A 15 -5.52 17.60 -3.17
CA ALA A 15 -5.30 17.65 -4.60
C ALA A 15 -6.35 18.52 -5.31
N ARG A 16 -7.64 18.39 -4.92
CA ARG A 16 -8.71 19.27 -5.43
C ARG A 16 -8.47 20.73 -5.07
N GLU A 17 -8.15 21.03 -3.82
CA GLU A 17 -7.87 22.41 -3.37
C GLU A 17 -6.67 23.03 -4.10
N VAL A 18 -5.62 22.24 -4.33
CA VAL A 18 -4.43 22.67 -5.09
C VAL A 18 -4.78 22.93 -6.56
N CYS A 19 -5.54 22.04 -7.21
CA CYS A 19 -5.98 22.24 -8.59
C CYS A 19 -6.92 23.45 -8.73
N ASP A 20 -7.85 23.64 -7.79
CA ASP A 20 -8.76 24.80 -7.76
C ASP A 20 -7.99 26.12 -7.58
N THR A 21 -6.87 26.11 -6.85
CA THR A 21 -6.07 27.31 -6.55
C THR A 21 -5.01 27.61 -7.62
N SER A 22 -4.28 26.57 -8.06
CA SER A 22 -3.15 26.69 -9.00
C SER A 22 -3.57 26.50 -10.46
N GLY A 23 -4.77 25.95 -10.70
CA GLY A 23 -5.31 25.62 -12.01
C GLY A 23 -5.08 24.15 -12.39
N ASP A 24 -6.04 23.55 -13.10
CA ASP A 24 -6.08 22.13 -13.45
C ASP A 24 -4.87 21.64 -14.30
N SER A 25 -4.20 22.55 -15.01
CA SER A 25 -3.02 22.24 -15.84
C SER A 25 -1.70 22.67 -15.21
N SER A 26 -1.71 23.04 -13.92
CA SER A 26 -0.51 23.42 -13.19
C SER A 26 0.33 22.21 -12.79
N ALA A 27 1.64 22.43 -12.61
CA ALA A 27 2.54 21.39 -12.15
C ALA A 27 2.23 20.96 -10.71
N GLU A 28 1.74 21.90 -9.90
CA GLU A 28 1.30 21.69 -8.53
C GLU A 28 0.07 20.78 -8.45
N CYS A 29 -0.91 20.98 -9.34
CA CYS A 29 -2.07 20.10 -9.46
C CYS A 29 -1.65 18.68 -9.87
N ALA A 30 -0.75 18.55 -10.85
CA ALA A 30 -0.23 17.25 -11.28
C ALA A 30 0.49 16.53 -10.13
N ALA A 31 1.40 17.21 -9.44
CA ALA A 31 2.15 16.63 -8.32
C ALA A 31 1.24 16.20 -7.15
N ALA A 32 0.16 16.94 -6.88
CA ALA A 32 -0.81 16.57 -5.85
C ALA A 32 -1.59 15.30 -6.23
N TRP A 33 -1.93 15.12 -7.51
CA TRP A 33 -2.55 13.88 -7.99
C TRP A 33 -1.58 12.71 -8.05
N ASP A 34 -0.30 12.94 -8.36
CA ASP A 34 0.73 11.88 -8.29
C ASP A 34 0.85 11.33 -6.86
N ALA A 35 0.80 12.18 -5.84
CA ALA A 35 0.82 11.74 -4.44
C ALA A 35 -0.41 10.86 -4.08
N VAL A 36 -1.58 11.19 -4.61
CA VAL A 36 -2.79 10.37 -4.45
C VAL A 36 -2.64 9.01 -5.15
N GLU A 37 -2.06 8.99 -6.35
CA GLU A 37 -1.83 7.76 -7.11
C GLU A 37 -0.89 6.80 -6.39
N GLU A 38 0.22 7.29 -5.87
CA GLU A 38 1.19 6.50 -5.08
C GLU A 38 0.55 5.86 -3.84
N LEU A 39 -0.28 6.62 -3.11
CA LEU A 39 -1.00 6.08 -1.94
C LEU A 39 -2.03 5.02 -2.34
N GLN A 40 -2.69 5.17 -3.48
CA GLN A 40 -3.60 4.15 -4.00
C GLN A 40 -2.85 2.89 -4.43
N ALA A 41 -1.67 3.05 -5.05
CA ALA A 41 -0.79 1.94 -5.41
C ALA A 41 -0.33 1.17 -4.16
N GLU A 42 0.12 1.87 -3.12
CA GLU A 42 0.48 1.25 -1.84
C GLU A 42 -0.71 0.52 -1.20
N ALA A 43 -1.89 1.14 -1.19
CA ALA A 43 -3.10 0.49 -0.68
C ALA A 43 -3.48 -0.77 -1.46
N SER A 44 -3.24 -0.80 -2.77
CA SER A 44 -3.40 -2.00 -3.59
C SER A 44 -2.36 -3.07 -3.23
N HIS A 45 -1.10 -2.68 -3.07
CA HIS A 45 -0.02 -3.58 -2.67
C HIS A 45 -0.32 -4.25 -1.33
N GLN A 46 -0.70 -3.47 -0.31
CA GLN A 46 -1.07 -3.99 1.01
C GLN A 46 -2.26 -4.97 0.96
N ARG A 47 -3.18 -4.82 0.00
CA ARG A 47 -4.29 -5.77 -0.20
C ARG A 47 -3.85 -7.06 -0.91
N GLN A 48 -2.84 -6.98 -1.76
CA GLN A 48 -2.29 -8.13 -2.48
C GLN A 48 -1.32 -8.95 -1.62
N GLU A 49 -0.73 -8.34 -0.58
CA GLU A 49 0.05 -9.06 0.41
C GLU A 49 -0.82 -10.12 1.10
N LYS A 50 -0.57 -11.38 0.71
CA LYS A 50 -1.23 -12.53 1.33
C LYS A 50 -0.80 -12.58 2.79
N GLN A 51 -1.78 -12.49 3.68
CA GLN A 51 -1.57 -12.81 5.08
C GLN A 51 -1.06 -14.25 5.18
N LYS A 52 0.13 -14.43 5.75
CA LYS A 52 0.68 -15.76 6.03
C LYS A 52 -0.33 -16.55 6.86
N THR A 53 -0.63 -17.75 6.40
CA THR A 53 -1.41 -18.74 7.13
C THR A 53 -0.70 -19.09 8.44
N SER A 54 -1.43 -19.68 9.39
CA SER A 54 -0.84 -20.13 10.65
C SER A 54 0.31 -21.12 10.42
N PHE A 55 0.23 -21.93 9.36
CA PHE A 55 1.27 -22.88 9.00
C PHE A 55 2.52 -22.18 8.46
N GLU A 56 2.38 -21.24 7.53
CA GLU A 56 3.51 -20.46 7.01
C GLU A 56 4.23 -19.70 8.14
N LYS A 57 3.48 -19.06 9.04
CA LYS A 57 4.06 -18.39 10.22
C LYS A 57 4.82 -19.37 11.13
N TYR A 58 4.21 -20.52 11.41
CA TYR A 58 4.86 -21.56 12.23
C TYR A 58 6.16 -22.05 11.59
N CYS A 59 6.19 -22.23 10.28
CA CYS A 59 7.38 -22.67 9.56
C CYS A 59 8.46 -21.59 9.42
N ASP A 60 8.10 -20.31 9.36
CA ASP A 60 9.08 -19.21 9.46
C ASP A 60 9.78 -19.21 10.82
N ASP A 61 9.02 -19.44 11.90
CA ASP A 61 9.51 -19.40 13.27
C ASP A 61 10.25 -20.71 13.68
N ASN A 62 9.92 -21.82 13.03
CA ASN A 62 10.43 -23.16 13.34
C ASN A 62 10.87 -23.90 12.04
N PRO A 63 11.90 -23.41 11.33
CA PRO A 63 12.30 -23.98 10.04
C PRO A 63 12.79 -25.43 10.16
N GLU A 64 13.30 -25.84 11.31
CA GLU A 64 13.72 -27.22 11.58
C GLU A 64 12.58 -28.16 12.00
N ALA A 65 11.33 -27.68 12.15
CA ALA A 65 10.20 -28.56 12.43
C ALA A 65 10.03 -29.58 11.29
N ALA A 66 9.59 -30.80 11.61
CA ALA A 66 9.52 -31.89 10.63
C ALA A 66 8.59 -31.54 9.45
N GLU A 67 7.55 -30.75 9.71
CA GLU A 67 6.56 -30.26 8.76
C GLU A 67 7.08 -29.11 7.88
N CYS A 68 8.21 -28.49 8.23
CA CYS A 68 8.70 -27.24 7.63
C CYS A 68 10.05 -27.39 6.91
N ARG A 69 10.74 -28.52 7.07
CA ARG A 69 12.02 -28.78 6.41
C ARG A 69 11.83 -28.86 4.89
N VAL A 70 12.47 -27.93 4.19
CA VAL A 70 12.62 -27.95 2.73
C VAL A 70 14.04 -28.41 2.41
N TYR A 71 14.17 -29.39 1.52
CA TYR A 71 15.46 -29.88 1.05
C TYR A 71 15.66 -29.38 -0.38
N ASP A 72 16.82 -28.78 -0.67
CA ASP A 72 17.22 -28.47 -2.04
C ASP A 72 17.62 -29.76 -2.76
N ASP A 73 17.07 -29.98 -3.96
CA ASP A 73 17.43 -31.09 -4.87
C ASP A 73 18.72 -30.82 -5.66
#